data_AF-A0A9P4H3D0-F1
#
_entry.id   AF-A0A9P4H3D0-F1
#
_cell.length_a   1.000
_cell.length_b   1.000
_cell.length_c   1.000
_cell.angle_alpha   90.00
_cell.angle_beta   90.00
_cell.angle_gamma   90.00
#
_symmetry.space_group_name_H-M   'P 1'
#
loop_
_entity.id
_entity.type
_entity.pdbx_description
1 polymer ?
#
loop_
_entity_poly.entity_id
_entity_poly.type
_entity_poly.pdbx_seq_one_letter_code
_entity_poly.pdbx_strand_id
1 'polypeptide(L)'
;MPAPLAQSTQAPADPLEQRILDLLYPYRDECFDPEVDCSPEQERMALILCENIAFLIRHNQSSYGKQIDPNDVSMCSRNWAGMKSGNGPAGIGVFVNGNGYTHTVCRVQVLKGQNAVEQFVQHVDVFMANFFPNPPA
;
A
#
# COMPACT_ATOMS: atom_id res chain seq x y z
N MET A 1 39.27 11.83 -8.44
CA MET A 1 38.01 12.37 -7.87
C MET A 1 36.93 11.34 -8.16
N PRO A 2 36.20 10.80 -7.17
CA PRO A 2 35.12 9.87 -7.45
C PRO A 2 33.94 10.62 -8.09
N ALA A 3 33.29 10.01 -9.07
CA ALA A 3 32.15 10.56 -9.79
C ALA A 3 30.92 10.65 -8.86
N PRO A 4 30.04 11.66 -9.02
CA PRO A 4 28.81 11.74 -8.26
C PRO A 4 27.87 10.61 -8.70
N LEU A 5 27.38 9.83 -7.73
CA LEU A 5 26.34 8.83 -7.93
C LEU A 5 25.10 9.53 -8.50
N ALA A 6 24.64 9.07 -9.66
CA ALA A 6 23.42 9.57 -10.28
C ALA A 6 22.25 9.39 -9.31
N GLN A 7 21.74 10.50 -8.79
CA GLN A 7 20.46 10.52 -8.09
C GLN A 7 19.40 10.11 -9.10
N SER A 8 18.74 8.99 -8.87
CA SER A 8 17.55 8.58 -9.61
C SER A 8 16.50 9.67 -9.44
N THR A 9 16.26 10.46 -10.50
CA THR A 9 15.17 11.44 -10.56
C THR A 9 13.84 10.70 -10.63
N GLN A 10 13.34 10.27 -9.47
CA GLN A 10 11.95 9.86 -9.32
C GLN A 10 11.10 11.10 -9.57
N ALA A 11 10.12 11.00 -10.48
CA ALA A 11 9.11 12.04 -10.61
C ALA A 11 8.47 12.26 -9.23
N PRO A 12 8.16 13.51 -8.84
CA PRO A 12 7.51 13.76 -7.55
C PRO A 12 6.21 12.94 -7.51
N ALA A 13 6.10 12.04 -6.54
CA ALA A 13 4.89 11.26 -6.33
C ALA A 13 3.72 12.22 -6.09
N ASP A 14 2.54 11.89 -6.63
CA ASP A 14 1.33 12.65 -6.36
C ASP A 14 1.02 12.57 -4.85
N PRO A 15 0.50 13.65 -4.22
CA PRO A 15 0.32 13.74 -2.78
C PRO A 15 -0.42 12.56 -2.14
N LEU A 16 -1.33 11.90 -2.87
CA LEU A 16 -2.10 10.77 -2.37
C LEU A 16 -1.23 9.50 -2.27
N GLU A 17 -0.45 9.21 -3.31
CA GLU A 17 0.46 8.08 -3.41
C GLU A 17 1.57 8.19 -2.35
N GLN A 18 2.14 9.38 -2.19
CA GLN A 18 3.12 9.64 -1.14
C GLN A 18 2.51 9.41 0.26
N ARG A 19 1.28 9.87 0.48
CA ARG A 19 0.57 9.64 1.74
C ARG A 19 0.33 8.16 2.01
N ILE A 20 -0.04 7.38 1.00
CA ILE A 20 -0.21 5.92 1.14
C ILE A 20 1.12 5.26 1.50
N LEU A 21 2.21 5.67 0.84
CA LEU A 21 3.56 5.16 1.12
C LEU A 21 3.98 5.47 2.57
N ASP A 22 3.77 6.71 3.03
CA ASP A 22 4.08 7.13 4.40
C ASP A 22 3.27 6.32 5.43
N LEU A 23 2.00 6.03 5.13
CA LEU A 23 1.13 5.20 5.98
C LEU A 23 1.52 3.72 5.95
N LEU A 24 2.09 3.24 4.84
CA LEU A 24 2.55 1.87 4.67
C LEU A 24 3.87 1.62 5.41
N TYR A 25 4.70 2.66 5.57
CA TYR A 25 6.04 2.57 6.15
C TYR A 25 6.12 1.71 7.43
N PRO A 26 5.24 1.86 8.46
CA PRO A 26 5.32 1.04 9.68
C PRO A 26 5.09 -0.46 9.49
N TYR A 27 4.55 -0.87 8.34
CA TYR A 27 4.24 -2.26 7.99
C TYR A 27 5.28 -2.89 7.05
N ARG A 28 6.28 -2.11 6.61
CA ARG A 28 7.39 -2.56 5.77
C ARG A 28 8.48 -3.15 6.65
N ASP A 29 8.42 -4.46 6.86
CA ASP A 29 9.36 -5.17 7.73
C ASP A 29 10.82 -4.95 7.32
N GLU A 30 11.09 -4.81 6.02
CA GLU A 30 12.42 -4.50 5.46
C GLU A 30 12.98 -3.13 5.88
N CYS A 31 12.14 -2.22 6.40
CA CYS A 31 12.59 -0.93 6.93
C CYS A 31 13.06 -0.99 8.40
N PHE A 32 12.77 -2.10 9.10
CA PHE A 32 13.04 -2.25 10.54
C PHE A 32 13.87 -3.48 10.88
N ASP A 33 14.00 -4.44 9.96
CA ASP A 33 14.85 -5.61 10.13
C ASP A 33 16.21 -5.37 9.44
N PRO A 34 17.31 -5.21 10.20
CA PRO A 34 18.64 -4.97 9.63
C PRO A 34 19.19 -6.19 8.86
N GLU A 35 18.57 -7.36 8.98
CA GLU A 35 18.94 -8.57 8.24
C GLU A 35 18.20 -8.68 6.89
N VAL A 36 17.20 -7.82 6.64
CA VAL A 36 16.41 -7.80 5.41
C VAL A 36 16.82 -6.60 4.57
N ASP A 37 17.65 -6.82 3.56
CA ASP A 37 17.99 -5.78 2.59
C ASP A 37 16.76 -5.40 1.76
N CYS A 38 16.39 -4.11 1.78
CA CYS A 38 15.36 -3.57 0.90
C CYS A 38 15.87 -3.59 -0.54
N SER A 39 15.39 -4.56 -1.32
CA SER A 39 15.79 -4.68 -2.72
C SER A 39 15.12 -3.60 -3.58
N PRO A 40 15.73 -3.16 -4.68
CA PRO A 40 15.08 -2.26 -5.64
C PRO A 40 13.74 -2.79 -6.17
N GLU A 41 13.56 -4.11 -6.18
CA GLU A 41 12.31 -4.76 -6.59
C GLU A 41 11.22 -4.60 -5.52
N GLN A 42 11.56 -4.74 -4.24
CA GLN A 42 10.63 -4.51 -3.12
C GLN A 42 10.20 -3.04 -3.06
N GLU A 43 11.13 -2.11 -3.26
CA GLU A 43 10.81 -0.69 -3.33
C GLU A 43 9.87 -0.38 -4.51
N ARG A 44 10.17 -0.92 -5.70
CA ARG A 44 9.29 -0.79 -6.86
C ARG A 44 7.91 -1.40 -6.60
N MET A 45 7.84 -2.54 -5.93
CA MET A 45 6.58 -3.20 -5.57
C MET A 45 5.73 -2.33 -4.63
N ALA A 46 6.35 -1.72 -3.61
CA ALA A 46 5.67 -0.80 -2.70
C ALA A 46 5.14 0.43 -3.44
N LEU A 47 5.91 0.99 -4.37
CA LEU A 47 5.49 2.15 -5.17
C LEU A 47 4.31 1.80 -6.09
N ILE A 48 4.37 0.67 -6.81
CA ILE A 48 3.27 0.20 -7.67
C ILE A 48 2.01 -0.06 -6.84
N LEU A 49 2.16 -0.63 -5.63
CA LEU A 49 1.04 -0.82 -4.72
C LEU A 49 0.39 0.52 -4.36
N CYS A 50 1.18 1.55 -4.06
CA CYS A 50 0.66 2.89 -3.72
C CYS A 50 -0.14 3.50 -4.88
N GLU A 51 0.38 3.40 -6.11
CA GLU A 51 -0.31 3.81 -7.34
C GLU A 51 -1.65 3.08 -7.52
N ASN A 52 -1.66 1.75 -7.34
CA ASN A 52 -2.88 0.96 -7.50
C ASN A 52 -3.93 1.28 -6.43
N ILE A 53 -3.52 1.46 -5.17
CA ILE A 53 -4.44 1.88 -4.10
C ILE A 53 -5.00 3.28 -4.38
N ALA A 54 -4.16 4.23 -4.82
CA ALA A 54 -4.59 5.57 -5.18
C ALA A 54 -5.60 5.54 -6.34
N PHE A 55 -5.34 4.73 -7.36
CA PHE A 55 -6.28 4.49 -8.45
C PHE A 55 -7.62 3.96 -7.93
N LEU A 56 -7.63 2.94 -7.08
CA LEU A 56 -8.87 2.38 -6.51
C LEU A 56 -9.64 3.42 -5.69
N ILE A 57 -8.93 4.25 -4.90
CA ILE A 57 -9.55 5.35 -4.14
C ILE A 57 -10.20 6.35 -5.09
N ARG A 58 -9.46 6.86 -6.08
CA ARG A 58 -9.97 7.85 -7.05
C ARG A 58 -11.12 7.26 -7.87
N HIS A 59 -11.03 6.02 -8.32
CA HIS A 59 -12.09 5.35 -9.09
C HIS A 59 -13.38 5.20 -8.27
N ASN A 60 -13.28 4.72 -7.03
CA ASN A 60 -14.44 4.53 -6.17
C ASN A 60 -15.08 5.86 -5.75
N GLN A 61 -14.28 6.90 -5.51
CA GLN A 61 -14.76 8.18 -4.97
C GLN A 61 -15.21 9.17 -6.05
N SER A 62 -14.62 9.12 -7.24
CA SER A 62 -15.10 9.88 -8.41
C SER A 62 -16.54 9.54 -8.77
N SER A 63 -16.95 8.28 -8.55
CA SER A 63 -18.34 7.83 -8.70
C SER A 63 -19.32 8.56 -7.76
N TYR A 64 -18.84 9.16 -6.67
CA TYR A 64 -19.63 9.96 -5.73
C TYR A 64 -19.38 11.48 -5.84
N GLY A 65 -18.60 11.93 -6.83
CA GLY A 65 -18.33 13.35 -7.09
C GLY A 65 -17.47 14.06 -6.04
N LYS A 66 -16.82 13.32 -5.11
CA LYS A 66 -15.94 13.89 -4.08
C LYS A 66 -14.48 13.86 -4.54
N GLN A 67 -13.79 14.99 -4.45
CA GLN A 67 -12.32 15.01 -4.47
C GLN A 67 -11.79 14.51 -3.12
N ILE A 68 -10.87 13.54 -3.16
CA ILE A 68 -10.23 12.98 -1.97
C ILE A 68 -8.98 13.78 -1.64
N ASP A 69 -8.94 14.32 -0.42
CA ASP A 69 -7.73 14.90 0.14
C ASP A 69 -6.83 13.76 0.65
N PRO A 70 -5.49 13.83 0.52
CA PRO A 70 -4.60 12.81 1.11
C PRO A 70 -4.88 12.54 2.60
N ASN A 71 -5.31 13.54 3.37
CA ASN A 71 -5.65 13.39 4.78
C ASN A 71 -6.95 12.59 5.03
N ASP A 72 -7.77 12.38 4.01
CA ASP A 72 -8.93 11.49 4.11
C ASP A 72 -8.53 10.02 4.15
N VAL A 73 -7.28 9.68 3.77
CA VAL A 73 -6.76 8.31 3.78
C VAL A 73 -6.13 7.98 5.12
N SER A 74 -6.50 6.81 5.63
CA SER A 74 -5.99 6.27 6.89
C SER A 74 -5.68 4.78 6.73
N MET A 75 -4.63 4.31 7.41
CA MET A 75 -4.32 2.89 7.55
C MET A 75 -4.44 2.50 9.01
N CYS A 76 -5.02 1.34 9.30
CA CYS A 76 -5.05 0.83 10.67
C CYS A 76 -4.80 -0.68 10.70
N SER A 77 -4.35 -1.15 11.86
CA SER A 77 -4.08 -2.56 12.09
C SER A 77 -4.72 -3.06 13.39
N ARG A 78 -5.13 -4.33 13.37
CA ARG A 78 -5.57 -5.08 14.55
C ARG A 78 -4.61 -6.25 14.79
N ASN A 79 -4.25 -6.46 16.06
CA ASN A 79 -3.43 -7.60 16.49
C ASN A 79 -1.99 -7.64 15.91
N TRP A 80 -1.39 -6.50 15.56
CA TRP A 80 -0.01 -6.44 15.04
C TRP A 80 1.01 -7.03 16.03
N ALA A 81 0.98 -6.57 17.29
CA ALA A 81 1.87 -7.06 18.34
C ALA A 81 1.66 -8.57 18.61
N GLY A 82 0.40 -9.01 18.64
CA GLY A 82 0.06 -10.43 18.79
C GLY A 82 0.60 -11.27 17.64
N MET A 83 0.47 -10.80 16.40
CA MET A 83 1.05 -11.48 15.24
C MET A 83 2.57 -11.63 15.34
N LYS A 84 3.29 -10.57 15.71
CA LYS A 84 4.76 -10.65 15.89
C LYS A 84 5.14 -11.64 16.99
N SER A 85 4.35 -11.75 18.06
CA SER A 85 4.55 -12.75 19.12
C SER A 85 4.02 -14.15 18.79
N GLY A 86 3.45 -14.39 17.60
CA GLY A 86 2.89 -15.68 17.18
C GLY A 86 1.45 -15.96 17.66
N ASN A 87 0.77 -14.95 18.22
CA ASN A 87 -0.60 -15.02 18.72
C ASN A 87 -1.62 -14.62 17.63
N GLY A 88 -1.69 -15.42 16.56
CA GLY A 88 -2.66 -15.27 15.46
C GLY A 88 -2.29 -14.22 14.40
N PRO A 89 -3.16 -14.02 13.39
CA PRO A 89 -2.91 -13.05 12.32
C PRO A 89 -3.09 -11.60 12.76
N ALA A 90 -2.42 -10.68 12.08
CA ALA A 90 -2.75 -9.26 12.10
C ALA A 90 -3.68 -8.93 10.94
N GLY A 91 -4.70 -8.09 11.19
CA GLY A 91 -5.47 -7.49 10.12
C GLY A 91 -4.94 -6.10 9.83
N ILE A 92 -4.73 -5.73 8.57
CA ILE A 92 -4.35 -4.38 8.14
C ILE A 92 -5.36 -3.91 7.11
N GLY A 93 -5.79 -2.65 7.18
CA GLY A 93 -6.73 -2.09 6.21
C GLY A 93 -6.40 -0.67 5.83
N VAL A 94 -6.72 -0.34 4.57
CA VAL A 94 -6.69 1.02 4.03
C VAL A 94 -8.13 1.53 3.96
N PHE A 95 -8.31 2.74 4.47
CA PHE A 95 -9.62 3.37 4.61
C PHE A 95 -9.58 4.77 4.02
N VAL A 96 -10.71 5.19 3.46
CA VAL A 96 -10.91 6.55 2.98
C VAL A 96 -12.17 7.13 3.62
N ASN A 97 -12.05 8.33 4.18
CA ASN A 97 -13.18 9.07 4.72
C ASN A 97 -13.86 9.86 3.59
N GLY A 98 -15.13 9.55 3.32
CA GLY A 98 -15.92 10.16 2.26
C GLY A 98 -17.34 10.42 2.73
N ASN A 99 -17.92 11.57 2.40
CA ASN A 99 -19.34 11.85 2.59
C ASN A 99 -19.91 11.55 4.00
N GLY A 100 -19.10 11.71 5.06
CA GLY A 100 -19.51 11.49 6.45
C GLY A 100 -19.39 10.05 6.96
N TYR A 101 -18.80 9.13 6.18
CA TYR A 101 -18.55 7.75 6.57
C TYR A 101 -17.17 7.26 6.11
N THR A 102 -16.70 6.16 6.72
CA THR A 102 -15.42 5.53 6.39
C THR A 102 -15.65 4.36 5.45
N HIS A 103 -15.01 4.39 4.29
CA HIS A 103 -15.00 3.30 3.34
C HIS A 103 -13.76 2.44 3.49
N THR A 104 -13.91 1.12 3.38
CA THR A 104 -12.76 0.20 3.27
C THR A 104 -12.33 0.13 1.81
N VAL A 105 -11.08 0.45 1.52
CA VAL A 105 -10.47 0.32 0.17
C VAL A 105 -10.00 -1.11 -0.02
N CYS A 106 -9.16 -1.59 0.90
CA CYS A 106 -8.64 -2.94 0.90
C CYS A 106 -8.33 -3.39 2.34
N ARG A 107 -8.39 -4.70 2.59
CA ARG A 107 -8.06 -5.28 3.90
C ARG A 107 -7.37 -6.61 3.70
N VAL A 108 -6.23 -6.77 4.37
CA VAL A 108 -5.43 -7.99 4.32
C VAL A 108 -5.28 -8.61 5.70
N GLN A 109 -5.00 -9.91 5.72
CA GLN A 109 -4.52 -10.60 6.90
C GLN A 109 -3.06 -10.96 6.67
N VAL A 110 -2.23 -10.69 7.67
CA VAL A 110 -0.79 -10.97 7.65
C VAL A 110 -0.48 -11.94 8.77
N LEU A 111 0.11 -13.09 8.42
CA LEU A 111 0.64 -14.06 9.37
C LEU A 111 2.09 -13.72 9.71
N LYS A 112 2.58 -14.29 10.82
CA LYS A 112 3.98 -14.14 11.21
C LYS A 112 4.90 -14.66 10.11
N GLY A 113 5.88 -13.83 9.72
CA GLY A 113 6.83 -14.14 8.67
C GLY A 113 6.35 -13.83 7.24
N GLN A 114 5.10 -13.33 7.08
CA GLN A 114 4.63 -12.82 5.79
C GLN A 114 4.94 -11.34 5.64
N ASN A 115 5.28 -10.92 4.43
CA ASN A 115 5.47 -9.53 4.10
C ASN A 115 4.09 -8.85 3.88
N ALA A 116 3.85 -7.73 4.58
CA ALA A 116 2.57 -7.03 4.50
C ALA A 116 2.32 -6.41 3.11
N VAL A 117 3.37 -5.90 2.45
CA VAL A 117 3.29 -5.31 1.11
C VAL A 117 2.88 -6.38 0.11
N GLU A 118 3.48 -7.56 0.14
CA GLU A 118 3.09 -8.69 -0.73
C GLU A 118 1.63 -9.09 -0.53
N GLN A 119 1.16 -9.14 0.72
CA GLN A 119 -0.25 -9.44 1.01
C GLN A 119 -1.18 -8.36 0.42
N PHE A 120 -0.82 -7.09 0.54
CA PHE A 120 -1.57 -6.01 -0.09
C PHE A 120 -1.56 -6.09 -1.61
N VAL A 121 -0.42 -6.37 -2.24
CA VAL A 121 -0.31 -6.53 -3.70
C VAL A 121 -1.23 -7.65 -4.19
N GLN A 122 -1.13 -8.84 -3.58
CA GLN A 122 -1.98 -9.97 -3.94
C GLN A 122 -3.47 -9.64 -3.84
N HIS A 123 -3.87 -8.90 -2.80
CA HIS A 123 -5.26 -8.53 -2.61
C HIS A 123 -5.71 -7.41 -3.57
N VAL A 124 -4.85 -6.42 -3.82
CA VAL A 124 -5.12 -5.31 -4.75
C VAL A 124 -5.21 -5.82 -6.19
N ASP A 125 -4.36 -6.77 -6.60
CA ASP A 125 -4.37 -7.37 -7.93
C ASP A 125 -5.74 -8.01 -8.26
N VAL A 126 -6.42 -8.60 -7.27
CA VAL A 126 -7.78 -9.14 -7.45
C VAL A 126 -8.78 -8.04 -7.83
N PHE A 127 -8.65 -6.84 -7.26
CA PHE A 127 -9.49 -5.70 -7.65
C PHE A 127 -9.08 -5.15 -9.01
N MET A 128 -7.78 -5.05 -9.27
CA MET A 128 -7.23 -4.56 -10.52
C MET A 128 -7.60 -5.43 -11.71
N ALA A 129 -7.76 -6.75 -11.52
CA ALA A 129 -8.20 -7.67 -12.57
C ALA A 129 -9.50 -7.25 -13.27
N ASN A 130 -10.39 -6.51 -12.60
CA ASN A 130 -11.63 -6.01 -13.21
C ASN A 130 -11.40 -4.92 -14.26
N PHE A 131 -10.22 -4.29 -14.28
CA PHE A 131 -9.87 -3.19 -15.18
C PHE A 131 -9.03 -3.63 -16.37
N PHE A 132 -8.52 -4.86 -16.35
CA PHE A 132 -7.74 -5.42 -17.45
C PHE A 132 -8.57 -6.50 -18.15
N PRO A 133 -8.65 -6.49 -19.49
CA PRO A 133 -9.33 -7.55 -20.21
C PRO A 133 -8.63 -8.88 -19.91
N ASN A 134 -9.41 -9.96 -19.75
CA ASN A 134 -8.84 -11.30 -19.69
C ASN A 134 -7.94 -11.48 -20.92
N PRO A 135 -6.73 -12.03 -20.77
CA PRO A 135 -5.90 -12.34 -21.91
C PRO A 135 -6.71 -13.21 -22.87
N PRO A 136 -6.66 -12.97 -24.19
CA PRO A 136 -7.31 -13.84 -25.16
C PRO A 136 -6.82 -15.27 -24.92
N ALA A 137 -7.76 -16.20 -24.82
CA ALA A 137 -7.51 -17.62 -24.65
C ALA A 137 -6.64 -18.21 -25.77
#